data_AF-V4K8V8-F1
#
_entry.id   AF-V4K8V8-F1
#
_cell.length_a   1.000
_cell.length_b   1.000
_cell.length_c   1.000
_cell.angle_alpha   90.00
_cell.angle_beta   90.00
_cell.angle_gamma   90.00
#
_symmetry.space_group_name_H-M   'P 1'
#
loop_
_entity.id
_entity.type
_entity.pdbx_description
1 polymer ?
#
loop_
_entity_poly.entity_id
_entity_poly.type
_entity_poly.pdbx_seq_one_letter_code
_entity_poly.pdbx_strand_id
1 'polypeptide(L)'
;MRLYLDVDALGLLEGLGLAGGFGNEWVKVMGVKVFADGSLGARTALLSEPYEDAPGERGKQNLSVEELSNIMSRASRLGLDVAVHAIGDGALDIFLAARAASGADARVEHASVVRDDQLPRLRGVRVSVQPMFVIEDRGWLKDRLGARRLGLAYRFRSIVASGAIVGLSTDAPVEPTDPWLTVYAACHKGSGGGL
;
A
#
# COMPACT_ATOMS: atom_id res chain seq x y z
N MET A 1 -8.47 18.77 -3.79
CA MET A 1 -8.28 17.68 -2.79
C MET A 1 -9.16 16.50 -3.15
N ARG A 2 -8.58 15.30 -3.12
CA ARG A 2 -9.28 14.03 -3.33
C ARG A 2 -9.34 13.32 -1.98
N LEU A 3 -10.53 13.15 -1.44
CA LEU A 3 -10.76 12.52 -0.14
C LEU A 3 -11.00 11.03 -0.30
N TYR A 4 -10.34 10.26 0.56
CA TYR A 4 -10.61 8.85 0.79
C TYR A 4 -11.10 8.72 2.22
N LEU A 5 -12.34 8.28 2.39
CA LEU A 5 -12.95 8.11 3.70
C LEU A 5 -12.58 6.75 4.30
N ASP A 6 -12.74 6.61 5.61
CA ASP A 6 -12.64 5.28 6.22
C ASP A 6 -13.69 4.34 5.61
N VAL A 7 -13.38 3.04 5.53
CA VAL A 7 -14.27 2.02 4.96
C VAL A 7 -15.61 1.93 5.69
N ASP A 8 -15.67 2.28 6.97
CA ASP A 8 -16.90 2.31 7.75
C ASP A 8 -17.93 3.31 7.16
N ALA A 9 -17.46 4.33 6.44
CA ALA A 9 -18.33 5.27 5.75
C ALA A 9 -19.01 4.69 4.50
N LEU A 10 -18.57 3.52 3.99
CA LEU A 10 -19.09 2.96 2.74
C LEU A 10 -20.59 2.70 2.79
N GLY A 11 -21.10 2.16 3.90
CA GLY A 11 -22.55 1.94 4.08
C GLY A 11 -23.35 3.24 4.10
N LEU A 12 -22.79 4.31 4.66
CA LEU A 12 -23.41 5.63 4.66
C LEU A 12 -23.44 6.22 3.24
N LEU A 13 -22.34 6.11 2.49
CA LEU A 13 -22.26 6.57 1.10
C LEU A 13 -23.29 5.85 0.22
N GLU A 14 -23.44 4.52 0.39
CA GLU A 14 -24.47 3.73 -0.28
C GLU A 14 -25.88 4.20 0.09
N GLY A 15 -26.18 4.36 1.38
CA GLY A 15 -27.50 4.78 1.85
C GLY A 15 -27.91 6.18 1.39
N LEU A 16 -26.93 7.08 1.21
CA LEU A 16 -27.15 8.43 0.70
C LEU A 16 -27.07 8.54 -0.84
N GLY A 17 -26.69 7.47 -1.53
CA GLY A 17 -26.49 7.48 -2.98
C GLY A 17 -25.32 8.37 -3.44
N LEU A 18 -24.31 8.58 -2.58
CA LEU A 18 -23.16 9.43 -2.89
C LEU A 18 -22.13 8.64 -3.70
N ALA A 19 -21.97 9.04 -4.96
CA ALA A 19 -21.02 8.43 -5.89
C ALA A 19 -19.62 9.08 -5.82
N GLY A 20 -18.64 8.41 -6.41
CA GLY A 20 -17.31 8.96 -6.61
C GLY A 20 -17.34 10.27 -7.38
N GLY A 21 -16.56 11.24 -6.90
CA GLY A 21 -16.55 12.61 -7.41
C GLY A 21 -17.51 13.57 -6.70
N PHE A 22 -18.33 13.09 -5.75
CA PHE A 22 -19.21 13.94 -4.94
C PHE A 22 -18.41 15.05 -4.22
N GLY A 23 -18.90 16.29 -4.29
CA GLY A 23 -18.24 17.47 -3.75
C GLY A 23 -18.20 18.61 -4.78
N ASN A 24 -17.13 19.41 -4.75
CA ASN A 24 -16.93 20.55 -5.64
C ASN A 24 -15.54 20.51 -6.30
N GLU A 25 -15.13 21.59 -6.97
CA GLU A 25 -13.82 21.67 -7.65
C GLU A 25 -12.62 21.51 -6.69
N TRP A 26 -12.77 21.95 -5.44
CA TRP A 26 -11.71 21.97 -4.44
C TRP A 26 -11.64 20.67 -3.64
N VAL A 27 -12.77 20.01 -3.37
CA VAL A 27 -12.85 18.82 -2.53
C VAL A 27 -13.83 17.83 -3.15
N LYS A 28 -13.36 16.60 -3.40
CA LYS A 28 -14.19 15.49 -3.90
C LYS A 28 -13.95 14.23 -3.10
N VAL A 29 -15.02 13.53 -2.72
CA VAL A 29 -14.97 12.15 -2.22
C VAL A 29 -14.69 11.25 -3.40
N MET A 30 -13.50 10.65 -3.42
CA MET A 30 -13.04 9.83 -4.55
C MET A 30 -13.07 8.33 -4.23
N GLY A 31 -13.08 7.97 -2.95
CA GLY A 31 -12.95 6.56 -2.58
C GLY A 31 -13.01 6.31 -1.08
N VAL A 32 -12.70 5.06 -0.74
CA VAL A 32 -12.50 4.59 0.64
C VAL A 32 -11.09 4.06 0.84
N LYS A 33 -10.57 4.21 2.05
CA LYS A 33 -9.27 3.67 2.49
C LYS A 33 -9.52 2.43 3.35
N VAL A 34 -8.77 1.37 3.08
CA VAL A 34 -8.78 0.13 3.85
C VAL A 34 -7.36 -0.27 4.25
N PHE A 35 -7.24 -1.07 5.30
CA PHE A 35 -5.99 -1.61 5.80
C PHE A 35 -6.01 -3.13 5.77
N ALA A 36 -5.20 -3.75 4.91
CA ALA A 36 -5.06 -5.20 4.86
C ALA A 36 -4.14 -5.74 5.97
N ASP A 37 -3.20 -4.91 6.44
CA ASP A 37 -2.29 -5.21 7.54
C ASP A 37 -1.84 -3.94 8.29
N GLY A 38 -0.84 -4.09 9.18
CA GLY A 38 -0.21 -3.00 9.92
C GLY A 38 1.14 -2.57 9.32
N SER A 39 2.16 -2.39 10.16
CA SER A 39 3.49 -1.88 9.77
C SER A 39 4.64 -2.83 10.16
N LEU A 40 5.77 -2.73 9.46
CA LEU A 40 6.97 -3.54 9.75
C LEU A 40 7.57 -3.19 11.10
N GLY A 41 7.64 -1.89 11.45
CA GLY A 41 8.22 -1.44 12.71
C GLY A 41 7.55 -2.07 13.92
N ALA A 42 6.21 -2.15 13.91
CA ALA A 42 5.38 -2.74 14.96
C ALA A 42 5.18 -4.25 14.84
N ARG A 43 5.79 -4.91 13.83
CA ARG A 43 5.59 -6.34 13.50
C ARG A 43 4.13 -6.72 13.20
N THR A 44 3.34 -5.77 12.72
CA THR A 44 1.92 -5.99 12.38
C THR A 44 1.67 -6.06 10.88
N ALA A 45 2.65 -5.71 10.05
CA ALA A 45 2.59 -6.00 8.61
C ALA A 45 2.58 -7.52 8.37
N LEU A 46 1.70 -7.99 7.49
CA LEU A 46 1.45 -9.42 7.28
C LEU A 46 2.46 -10.01 6.32
N LEU A 47 3.36 -10.85 6.82
CA LEU A 47 4.41 -11.52 6.06
C LEU A 47 4.03 -12.97 5.69
N SER A 48 4.49 -13.44 4.52
CA SER A 48 4.32 -14.85 4.15
C SER A 48 5.11 -15.80 5.04
N GLU A 49 6.18 -15.31 5.65
CA GLU A 49 7.08 -16.03 6.55
C GLU A 49 7.27 -15.24 7.85
N PRO A 50 7.57 -15.89 8.99
CA PRO A 50 7.75 -15.17 10.26
C PRO A 50 8.77 -14.04 10.22
N TYR A 51 8.59 -13.03 11.06
CA TYR A 51 9.61 -11.99 11.29
C TYR A 51 10.92 -12.63 11.75
N GLU A 52 12.04 -12.12 11.26
CA GLU A 52 13.38 -12.67 11.57
C GLU A 52 13.69 -12.55 13.07
N ASP A 53 13.34 -11.41 13.67
CA ASP A 53 13.52 -11.12 15.10
C ASP A 53 12.35 -11.54 16.00
N ALA A 54 11.32 -12.18 15.45
CA ALA A 54 10.18 -12.70 16.20
C ALA A 54 9.67 -14.02 15.59
N PRO A 55 10.33 -15.15 15.88
CA PRO A 55 9.92 -16.45 15.38
C PRO A 55 8.47 -16.78 15.76
N GLY A 56 7.70 -17.25 14.78
CA GLY A 56 6.27 -17.56 14.94
C GLY A 56 5.32 -16.37 14.74
N GLU A 57 5.82 -15.13 14.78
CA GLU A 57 5.03 -13.94 14.49
C GLU A 57 5.07 -13.64 12.99
N ARG A 58 3.91 -13.45 12.36
CA ARG A 58 3.77 -13.15 10.92
C ARG A 58 3.07 -11.82 10.66
N GLY A 59 2.73 -11.08 11.72
CA GLY A 59 1.90 -9.90 11.66
C GLY A 59 0.43 -10.23 11.63
N LYS A 60 -0.39 -9.20 11.36
CA LYS A 60 -1.83 -9.27 11.52
C LYS A 60 -2.53 -9.14 10.17
N GLN A 61 -3.32 -10.15 9.83
CA GLN A 61 -4.29 -10.04 8.75
C GLN A 61 -5.50 -9.26 9.25
N ASN A 62 -5.73 -8.06 8.71
CA ASN A 62 -6.88 -7.22 9.07
C ASN A 62 -8.10 -7.50 8.21
N LEU A 63 -7.90 -7.96 6.97
CA LEU A 63 -8.96 -8.29 6.03
C LEU A 63 -8.65 -9.60 5.32
N SER A 64 -9.67 -10.42 5.09
CA SER A 64 -9.62 -11.56 4.18
C SER A 64 -9.78 -11.13 2.72
N VAL A 65 -9.48 -12.05 1.79
CA VAL A 65 -9.73 -11.86 0.36
C VAL A 65 -11.20 -11.59 0.08
N GLU A 66 -12.11 -12.31 0.75
CA GLU A 66 -13.54 -12.17 0.58
C GLU A 66 -14.02 -10.78 1.02
N GLU A 67 -13.64 -10.35 2.22
CA GLU A 67 -14.00 -9.02 2.74
C GLU A 67 -13.51 -7.90 1.84
N LEU A 68 -12.23 -7.94 1.44
CA LEU A 68 -11.67 -6.93 0.55
C LEU A 68 -12.33 -6.94 -0.83
N SER A 69 -12.60 -8.12 -1.41
CA SER A 69 -13.27 -8.23 -2.71
C SER A 69 -14.71 -7.68 -2.67
N ASN A 70 -15.41 -7.86 -1.56
CA ASN A 70 -16.75 -7.32 -1.35
C ASN A 70 -16.70 -5.79 -1.23
N ILE A 71 -15.74 -5.24 -0.46
CA ILE A 71 -15.54 -3.79 -0.35
C ILE A 71 -15.26 -3.18 -1.73
N MET A 72 -14.34 -3.78 -2.50
CA MET A 72 -14.00 -3.32 -3.85
C MET A 72 -15.21 -3.35 -4.79
N SER A 73 -16.00 -4.44 -4.76
CA SER A 73 -17.21 -4.57 -5.58
C SER A 73 -18.27 -3.52 -5.21
N ARG A 74 -18.46 -3.26 -3.91
CA ARG A 74 -19.39 -2.24 -3.41
C ARG A 74 -18.97 -0.83 -3.82
N ALA A 75 -17.72 -0.46 -3.55
CA ALA A 75 -17.17 0.84 -3.93
C ALA A 75 -17.24 1.07 -5.45
N SER A 76 -16.91 0.05 -6.26
CA SER A 76 -16.97 0.14 -7.72
C SER A 76 -18.37 0.44 -8.24
N ARG A 77 -19.45 -0.06 -7.61
CA ARG A 77 -20.84 0.26 -8.01
C ARG A 77 -21.22 1.72 -7.79
N LEU A 78 -20.53 2.39 -6.86
CA LEU A 78 -20.68 3.82 -6.61
C LEU A 78 -19.69 4.67 -7.42
N GLY A 79 -18.85 4.08 -8.27
CA GLY A 79 -17.76 4.79 -8.94
C GLY A 79 -16.68 5.30 -7.97
N LEU A 80 -16.61 4.73 -6.77
CA LEU A 80 -15.59 5.03 -5.77
C LEU A 80 -14.35 4.16 -6.00
N ASP A 81 -13.18 4.77 -5.83
CA ASP A 81 -11.90 4.06 -5.79
C ASP A 81 -11.67 3.41 -4.42
N VAL A 82 -10.81 2.40 -4.37
CA VAL A 82 -10.35 1.78 -3.12
C VAL A 82 -8.85 1.92 -3.02
N ALA A 83 -8.39 2.56 -1.95
CA ALA A 83 -6.99 2.63 -1.57
C ALA A 83 -6.71 1.55 -0.51
N VAL A 84 -5.86 0.57 -0.82
CA VAL A 84 -5.57 -0.57 0.05
C VAL A 84 -4.18 -0.44 0.63
N HIS A 85 -4.07 -0.22 1.94
CA HIS A 85 -2.80 -0.33 2.64
C HIS A 85 -2.36 -1.78 2.71
N ALA A 86 -1.20 -2.09 2.14
CA ALA A 86 -0.55 -3.39 2.22
C ALA A 86 0.97 -3.22 2.29
N ILE A 87 1.55 -3.44 3.48
CA ILE A 87 2.99 -3.31 3.70
C ILE A 87 3.70 -4.65 3.51
N GLY A 88 3.19 -5.69 4.15
CA GLY A 88 3.75 -7.03 4.08
C GLY A 88 3.36 -7.75 2.79
N ASP A 89 4.18 -8.71 2.39
CA ASP A 89 3.97 -9.46 1.16
C ASP A 89 2.74 -10.39 1.23
N GLY A 90 2.38 -10.87 2.42
CA GLY A 90 1.12 -11.58 2.64
C GLY A 90 -0.12 -10.69 2.48
N ALA A 91 -0.04 -9.43 2.89
CA ALA A 91 -1.11 -8.45 2.64
C ALA A 91 -1.25 -8.14 1.15
N LEU A 92 -0.13 -8.08 0.42
CA LEU A 92 -0.14 -7.88 -1.02
C LEU A 92 -0.79 -9.08 -1.76
N ASP A 93 -0.61 -10.31 -1.27
CA ASP A 93 -1.32 -11.48 -1.81
C ASP A 93 -2.84 -11.34 -1.69
N ILE A 94 -3.31 -10.85 -0.54
CA ILE A 94 -4.74 -10.61 -0.28
C ILE A 94 -5.28 -9.56 -1.24
N PHE A 95 -4.57 -8.43 -1.41
CA PHE A 95 -4.94 -7.40 -2.37
C PHE A 95 -5.04 -7.94 -3.80
N LEU A 96 -4.02 -8.64 -4.27
CA LEU A 96 -3.97 -9.16 -5.64
C LEU A 96 -5.06 -10.22 -5.89
N ALA A 97 -5.37 -11.04 -4.89
CA ALA A 97 -6.45 -12.03 -4.97
C ALA A 97 -7.84 -11.36 -4.96
N ALA A 98 -8.06 -10.37 -4.09
CA ALA A 98 -9.33 -9.65 -4.00
C ALA A 98 -9.63 -8.83 -5.27
N ARG A 99 -8.60 -8.23 -5.86
CA ARG A 99 -8.68 -7.55 -7.16
C ARG A 99 -9.08 -8.51 -8.28
N ALA A 100 -8.46 -9.70 -8.32
CA ALA A 100 -8.82 -10.71 -9.30
C ALA A 100 -10.25 -11.25 -9.11
N ALA A 101 -10.67 -11.48 -7.86
CA ALA A 101 -11.99 -12.02 -7.54
C ALA A 101 -13.14 -11.03 -7.80
N SER A 102 -12.93 -9.74 -7.48
CA SER A 102 -13.95 -8.70 -7.68
C SER A 102 -14.03 -8.19 -9.12
N GLY A 103 -12.93 -8.27 -9.88
CA GLY A 103 -12.80 -7.62 -11.19
C GLY A 103 -12.81 -6.08 -11.11
N ALA A 104 -12.89 -5.51 -9.91
CA ALA A 104 -12.85 -4.08 -9.67
C ALA A 104 -11.40 -3.60 -9.60
N ASP A 105 -11.14 -2.38 -10.08
CA ASP A 105 -9.84 -1.76 -9.91
C ASP A 105 -9.70 -1.15 -8.51
N ALA A 106 -8.48 -1.19 -7.98
CA ALA A 106 -8.10 -0.55 -6.73
C ALA A 106 -6.61 -0.20 -6.81
N ARG A 107 -6.18 0.75 -5.99
CA ARG A 107 -4.76 1.05 -5.81
C ARG A 107 -4.25 0.44 -4.51
N VAL A 108 -2.98 0.07 -4.51
CA VAL A 108 -2.27 -0.37 -3.32
C VAL A 108 -1.35 0.73 -2.83
N GLU A 109 -1.41 0.99 -1.53
CA GLU A 109 -0.50 1.90 -0.81
C GLU A 109 0.65 1.09 -0.22
N HIS A 110 1.83 1.71 -0.21
CA HIS A 110 3.10 1.19 0.28
C HIS A 110 3.70 0.11 -0.62
N ALA A 111 3.08 -1.07 -0.68
CA ALA A 111 3.66 -2.26 -1.30
C ALA A 111 5.13 -2.44 -0.87
N SER A 112 5.39 -2.35 0.43
CA SER A 112 6.74 -2.23 0.97
C SER A 112 7.57 -3.49 0.74
N VAL A 113 7.00 -4.68 0.93
CA VAL A 113 7.65 -5.97 0.68
C VAL A 113 6.97 -6.64 -0.50
N VAL A 114 7.71 -6.85 -1.59
CA VAL A 114 7.19 -7.46 -2.83
C VAL A 114 8.05 -8.63 -3.27
N ARG A 115 7.46 -9.83 -3.30
CA ARG A 115 8.13 -11.03 -3.80
C ARG A 115 8.23 -11.06 -5.31
N ASP A 116 9.15 -11.86 -5.83
CA ASP A 116 9.36 -12.00 -7.27
C ASP A 116 8.12 -12.55 -7.99
N ASP A 117 7.38 -13.48 -7.38
CA ASP A 117 6.14 -14.04 -7.93
C ASP A 117 4.98 -13.03 -8.01
N GLN A 118 5.05 -11.95 -7.21
CA GLN A 118 4.01 -10.93 -7.16
C GLN A 118 4.21 -9.84 -8.23
N LEU A 119 5.45 -9.63 -8.68
CA LEU A 119 5.76 -8.56 -9.63
C LEU A 119 4.93 -8.64 -10.92
N PRO A 120 4.82 -9.77 -11.64
CA PRO A 120 4.01 -9.84 -12.86
C PRO A 120 2.53 -9.51 -12.63
N ARG A 121 2.02 -9.76 -11.41
CA ARG A 121 0.62 -9.52 -11.02
C ARG A 121 0.33 -8.03 -10.77
N LEU A 122 1.36 -7.19 -10.66
CA LEU A 122 1.24 -5.74 -10.51
C LEU A 122 1.06 -4.99 -11.84
N ARG A 123 1.10 -5.67 -12.98
CA ARG A 123 0.93 -5.01 -14.28
C ARG A 123 -0.42 -4.27 -14.35
N GLY A 124 -0.37 -2.97 -14.62
CA GLY A 124 -1.55 -2.09 -14.68
C GLY A 124 -2.15 -1.74 -13.31
N VAL A 125 -1.63 -2.27 -12.21
CA VAL A 125 -2.04 -1.89 -10.85
C VAL A 125 -1.49 -0.50 -10.54
N ARG A 126 -2.31 0.35 -9.92
CA ARG A 126 -1.87 1.63 -9.37
C ARG A 126 -1.21 1.40 -8.01
N VAL A 127 0.03 1.88 -7.86
CA VAL A 127 0.83 1.69 -6.64
C VAL A 127 1.34 3.04 -6.16
N SER A 128 1.10 3.36 -4.89
CA SER A 128 1.56 4.59 -4.24
C SER A 128 2.66 4.23 -3.23
N VAL A 129 3.90 4.62 -3.50
CA VAL A 129 5.08 4.26 -2.68
C VAL A 129 5.70 5.47 -1.99
N GLN A 130 6.39 5.23 -0.86
CA GLN A 130 7.01 6.26 -0.03
C GLN A 130 8.53 6.06 0.05
N PRO A 131 9.31 6.68 -0.85
CA PRO A 131 10.76 6.48 -0.90
C PRO A 131 11.53 6.81 0.38
N MET A 132 11.05 7.76 1.18
CA MET A 132 11.72 8.16 2.43
C MET A 132 11.86 7.01 3.43
N PHE A 133 10.93 6.04 3.45
CA PHE A 133 11.05 4.84 4.30
C PHE A 133 12.32 4.02 4.02
N VAL A 134 12.93 4.13 2.83
CA VAL A 134 14.23 3.47 2.55
C VAL A 134 15.36 4.01 3.42
N ILE A 135 15.27 5.29 3.79
CA ILE A 135 16.26 5.96 4.63
C ILE A 135 15.93 5.71 6.09
N GLU A 136 14.70 6.04 6.51
CA GLU A 136 14.27 5.97 7.91
C GLU A 136 14.26 4.53 8.47
N ASP A 137 13.85 3.54 7.67
CA ASP A 137 13.77 2.15 8.15
C ASP A 137 15.12 1.43 8.14
N ARG A 138 16.15 2.02 7.52
CA ARG A 138 17.45 1.36 7.26
C ARG A 138 18.06 0.75 8.51
N GLY A 139 17.93 1.43 9.64
CA GLY A 139 18.56 1.03 10.91
C GLY A 139 18.04 -0.28 11.48
N TRP A 140 16.80 -0.69 11.13
CA TRP A 140 16.13 -1.83 11.77
C TRP A 140 15.44 -2.78 10.80
N LEU A 141 15.31 -2.42 9.51
CA LEU A 141 14.60 -3.24 8.52
C LEU A 141 15.19 -4.65 8.36
N LYS A 142 16.52 -4.77 8.47
CA LYS A 142 17.21 -6.07 8.42
C LYS A 142 16.82 -6.97 9.59
N ASP A 143 16.54 -6.41 10.76
CA ASP A 143 16.14 -7.18 11.93
C ASP A 143 14.72 -7.75 11.76
N ARG A 144 13.85 -7.05 11.00
CA ARG A 144 12.50 -7.54 10.70
C ARG A 144 12.49 -8.62 9.63
N LEU A 145 13.23 -8.42 8.54
CA LEU A 145 13.12 -9.26 7.34
C LEU A 145 14.25 -10.29 7.19
N GLY A 146 15.38 -10.09 7.88
CA GLY A 146 16.58 -10.89 7.68
C GLY A 146 17.27 -10.61 6.34
N ALA A 147 18.50 -11.10 6.19
CA ALA A 147 19.33 -10.83 5.02
C ALA A 147 18.70 -11.34 3.71
N ARG A 148 17.99 -12.47 3.76
CA ARG A 148 17.38 -13.11 2.58
C ARG A 148 16.23 -12.29 1.99
N ARG A 149 15.42 -11.64 2.83
CA ARG A 149 14.21 -10.90 2.38
C ARG A 149 14.42 -9.39 2.30
N LEU A 150 15.56 -8.87 2.77
CA LEU A 150 15.85 -7.43 2.70
C LEU A 150 15.77 -6.87 1.27
N GLY A 151 16.18 -7.65 0.26
CA GLY A 151 16.09 -7.26 -1.15
C GLY A 151 14.65 -7.18 -1.71
N LEU A 152 13.66 -7.70 -0.97
CA LEU A 152 12.24 -7.62 -1.33
C LEU A 152 11.62 -6.29 -0.90
N ALA A 153 12.26 -5.58 0.03
CA ALA A 153 11.76 -4.31 0.56
C ALA A 153 12.08 -3.15 -0.39
N TYR A 154 11.12 -2.22 -0.54
CA TYR A 154 11.28 -0.93 -1.21
C TYR A 154 11.92 -1.02 -2.61
N ARG A 155 11.58 -2.08 -3.36
CA ARG A 155 12.14 -2.38 -4.69
C ARG A 155 11.46 -1.60 -5.81
N PHE A 156 11.32 -0.28 -5.66
CA PHE A 156 10.56 0.61 -6.55
C PHE A 156 10.87 0.43 -8.04
N ARG A 157 12.16 0.26 -8.40
CA ARG A 157 12.57 -0.02 -9.78
C ARG A 157 11.94 -1.29 -10.34
N SER A 158 11.85 -2.36 -9.54
CA SER A 158 11.21 -3.61 -9.95
C SER A 158 9.70 -3.45 -10.10
N ILE A 159 9.05 -2.68 -9.22
CA ILE A 159 7.61 -2.38 -9.30
C ILE A 159 7.31 -1.58 -10.57
N VAL A 160 8.11 -0.56 -10.90
CA VAL A 160 7.96 0.18 -12.18
C VAL A 160 8.17 -0.76 -13.37
N ALA A 161 9.21 -1.61 -13.33
CA ALA A 161 9.54 -2.52 -14.42
C ALA A 161 8.48 -3.61 -14.66
N SER A 162 7.63 -3.93 -13.67
CA SER A 162 6.52 -4.87 -13.87
C SER A 162 5.35 -4.31 -14.69
N GLY A 163 5.35 -2.99 -14.94
CA GLY A 163 4.27 -2.29 -15.62
C GLY A 163 3.18 -1.78 -14.69
N ALA A 164 3.47 -1.66 -13.38
CA ALA A 164 2.62 -0.94 -12.45
C ALA A 164 2.60 0.57 -12.76
N ILE A 165 1.49 1.24 -12.45
CA ILE A 165 1.37 2.70 -12.54
C ILE A 165 1.76 3.27 -11.17
N VAL A 166 2.99 3.78 -11.06
CA VAL A 166 3.57 4.18 -9.78
C VAL A 166 3.43 5.69 -9.53
N GLY A 167 2.94 6.05 -8.34
CA GLY A 167 3.00 7.40 -7.79
C GLY A 167 3.88 7.45 -6.55
N LEU A 168 4.50 8.60 -6.29
CA LEU A 168 5.26 8.85 -5.06
C LEU A 168 4.40 9.64 -4.07
N SER A 169 4.51 9.32 -2.78
CA SER A 169 3.89 10.04 -1.69
C SER A 169 4.83 10.06 -0.47
N THR A 170 4.52 10.93 0.51
CA THR A 170 5.26 11.01 1.77
C THR A 170 4.57 10.27 2.91
N ASP A 171 3.27 9.98 2.79
CA ASP A 171 2.47 9.51 3.93
C ASP A 171 2.55 10.47 5.14
N ALA A 172 2.62 11.77 4.87
CA ALA A 172 2.67 12.78 5.92
C ALA A 172 1.47 12.63 6.91
N PRO A 173 1.70 12.83 8.22
CA PRO A 173 2.91 13.39 8.82
C PRO A 173 3.99 12.36 9.20
N VAL A 174 3.92 11.11 8.71
CA VAL A 174 4.92 10.09 9.03
C VAL A 174 6.29 10.51 8.51
N GLU A 175 6.38 10.92 7.24
CA GLU A 175 7.60 11.47 6.64
C GLU A 175 7.51 12.98 6.38
N PRO A 176 8.65 13.67 6.23
CA PRO A 176 8.69 15.08 5.83
C PRO A 176 7.90 15.35 4.55
N THR A 177 7.23 16.50 4.49
CA THR A 177 6.41 16.92 3.34
C THR A 177 7.22 17.50 2.18
N ASP A 178 8.53 17.72 2.34
CA ASP A 178 9.39 18.22 1.27
C ASP A 178 9.52 17.16 0.16
N PRO A 179 8.95 17.39 -1.04
CA PRO A 179 9.00 16.42 -2.11
C PRO A 179 10.42 16.13 -2.60
N TRP A 180 11.37 17.06 -2.42
CA TRP A 180 12.75 16.86 -2.86
C TRP A 180 13.48 15.80 -2.05
N LEU A 181 13.16 15.64 -0.76
CA LEU A 181 13.69 14.55 0.06
C LEU A 181 13.19 13.20 -0.46
N THR A 182 11.91 13.14 -0.84
CA THR A 182 11.32 11.94 -1.46
C THR A 182 11.97 11.60 -2.80
N VAL A 183 12.20 12.60 -3.67
CA VAL A 183 12.94 12.38 -4.94
C VAL A 183 14.36 11.91 -4.67
N TYR A 184 15.07 12.56 -3.74
CA TYR A 184 16.43 12.17 -3.36
C TYR A 184 16.47 10.71 -2.87
N ALA A 185 15.56 10.32 -1.98
CA ALA A 185 15.47 8.96 -1.46
C ALA A 185 15.17 7.94 -2.56
N ALA A 186 14.30 8.27 -3.52
CA ALA A 186 14.01 7.40 -4.66
C ALA A 186 15.24 7.16 -5.56
N CYS A 187 16.04 8.20 -5.81
CA CYS A 187 17.19 8.15 -6.70
C CYS A 187 18.43 7.54 -6.03
N HIS A 188 18.75 7.97 -4.81
CA HIS A 188 20.01 7.66 -4.15
C HIS A 188 19.86 6.59 -3.09
N LYS A 189 18.65 6.33 -2.58
CA LYS A 189 18.42 5.43 -1.44
C LYS A 189 19.41 5.74 -0.32
N GLY A 190 19.62 7.01 0.01
CA GLY A 190 20.56 7.49 1.04
C GLY A 190 22.03 7.07 0.85
N SER A 191 22.52 6.95 -0.39
CA SER A 191 23.93 6.62 -0.70
C SER A 191 24.80 7.82 -1.16
N GLY A 192 24.33 9.06 -0.95
CA GLY A 192 24.97 10.29 -1.47
C GLY A 192 25.43 11.32 -0.42
N GLY A 193 25.40 11.02 0.87
CA GLY A 193 25.86 11.94 1.94
C GLY A 193 24.99 13.18 2.18
N GLY A 194 23.88 13.35 1.44
CA GLY A 194 22.93 14.45 1.62
C GLY A 194 21.87 14.24 2.70
N LEU A 195 21.75 13.00 3.21
CA LEU A 195 20.91 12.53 4.32
C LEU A 195 21.56 11.27 4.90
#